data_AF-A0A3E4JUD1-F1
#
_entry.id   AF-A0A3E4JUD1-F1
#
_cell.length_a   1.000
_cell.length_b   1.000
_cell.length_c   1.000
_cell.angle_alpha   90.00
_cell.angle_beta   90.00
_cell.angle_gamma   90.00
#
_symmetry.space_group_name_H-M   'P 1'
#
loop_
_entity.id
_entity.type
_entity.pdbx_description
1 polymer ?
#
loop_
_entity_poly.entity_id
_entity_poly.type
_entity_poly.pdbx_seq_one_letter_code
_entity_poly.pdbx_strand_id
1 'polypeptide(L)'
;MGLNRIIHSVQLLIAGVILTSCIEVNGSGYSNLSESEKQHVKKCEVPLDSIKNDGNLYKVSVKQVNDYIKKHQRVLVYEYLPFCSGANGISPIEIKRYCEKQHINLVVISSVYDGIFPIPSSYTFPIFVIDNSIYNTDNYQKYGELFYKCLTQCDDENRKINSYHYFNNGKYVCSYEQTKG
;
A
#
# COMPACT_ATOMS: atom_id res chain seq x y z
N MET A 1 -41.79 -10.66 -46.66
CA MET A 1 -40.53 -9.89 -46.71
C MET A 1 -40.26 -9.21 -45.36
N GLY A 2 -40.12 -9.98 -44.26
CA GLY A 2 -40.18 -9.41 -42.90
C GLY A 2 -39.45 -10.17 -41.79
N LEU A 3 -38.78 -11.29 -42.07
CA LEU A 3 -38.03 -12.05 -41.05
C LEU A 3 -36.52 -11.77 -41.10
N ASN A 4 -35.94 -11.64 -42.30
CA ASN A 4 -34.51 -11.36 -42.49
C ASN A 4 -34.08 -9.96 -42.02
N ARG A 5 -34.98 -8.97 -41.97
CA ARG A 5 -34.64 -7.62 -41.47
C ARG A 5 -34.45 -7.63 -39.95
N ILE A 6 -35.20 -8.45 -39.20
CA ILE A 6 -35.13 -8.50 -37.74
C ILE A 6 -33.84 -9.22 -37.29
N ILE A 7 -33.43 -10.28 -38.00
CA ILE A 7 -32.21 -11.04 -37.68
C ILE A 7 -30.95 -10.17 -37.89
N HIS A 8 -30.91 -9.36 -38.95
CA HIS A 8 -29.80 -8.42 -39.16
C HIS A 8 -29.79 -7.27 -38.14
N SER A 9 -30.96 -6.80 -37.69
CA SER A 9 -31.03 -5.79 -36.63
C SER A 9 -30.53 -6.32 -35.28
N VAL A 10 -30.78 -7.59 -34.96
CA VAL A 10 -30.30 -8.24 -33.72
C VAL A 10 -28.79 -8.55 -33.78
N GLN A 11 -28.26 -8.94 -34.95
CA GLN A 11 -26.81 -9.14 -35.13
C GLN A 11 -26.01 -7.84 -35.06
N LEU A 12 -26.57 -6.70 -35.45
CA LEU A 12 -25.90 -5.39 -35.29
C LEU A 12 -25.90 -4.86 -33.85
N LEU A 13 -26.81 -5.32 -32.99
CA LEU A 13 -26.94 -4.87 -31.61
C LEU A 13 -26.02 -5.61 -30.62
N ILE A 14 -25.45 -6.75 -31.01
CA ILE A 14 -24.57 -7.57 -30.13
C ILE A 14 -23.09 -7.21 -30.29
N ALA A 15 -22.70 -6.48 -31.34
CA ALA A 15 -21.29 -6.14 -31.60
C ALA A 15 -20.75 -4.92 -30.84
N GLY A 16 -21.56 -4.26 -30.00
CA GLY A 16 -21.21 -2.98 -29.38
C GLY A 16 -20.75 -3.01 -27.92
N VAL A 17 -20.60 -4.19 -27.31
CA VAL A 17 -20.42 -4.29 -25.86
C VAL A 17 -19.02 -4.82 -25.51
N ILE A 18 -18.30 -4.00 -24.71
CA ILE A 18 -17.14 -4.28 -23.85
C ILE A 18 -15.73 -4.30 -24.48
N LEU A 19 -15.18 -3.12 -24.80
CA LEU A 19 -13.74 -2.88 -24.66
C LEU A 19 -13.49 -1.48 -24.08
N THR A 20 -13.97 -1.22 -22.86
CA THR A 20 -13.38 -0.18 -22.01
C THR A 20 -12.44 -0.86 -21.03
N SER A 21 -11.28 -1.30 -21.49
CA SER A 21 -10.17 -1.54 -20.56
C SER A 21 -9.82 -0.16 -19.99
N CYS A 22 -10.31 0.16 -18.80
CA CYS A 22 -9.83 1.33 -18.08
C CYS A 22 -8.36 1.06 -17.78
N ILE A 23 -7.46 1.60 -18.61
CA ILE A 23 -6.04 1.61 -18.29
C ILE A 23 -5.92 2.53 -17.08
N GLU A 24 -5.78 1.95 -15.89
CA GLU A 24 -5.44 2.71 -14.70
C GLU A 24 -3.96 3.12 -14.81
N VAL A 25 -3.75 4.39 -15.13
CA VAL A 25 -2.44 5.03 -14.97
C VAL A 25 -2.11 5.01 -13.47
N ASN A 26 -0.88 4.63 -13.12
CA ASN A 26 -0.40 4.46 -11.73
C ASN A 26 -0.96 3.23 -11.00
N GLY A 27 -1.05 2.10 -11.70
CA GLY A 27 -1.36 0.79 -11.10
C GLY A 27 -0.39 0.39 -9.98
N SER A 28 -0.77 -0.61 -9.18
CA SER A 28 0.01 -1.07 -8.02
C SER A 28 1.31 -1.78 -8.41
N GLY A 29 1.42 -2.23 -9.65
CA GLY A 29 2.50 -3.10 -10.13
C GLY A 29 2.26 -4.60 -9.89
N TYR A 30 1.15 -4.99 -9.25
CA TYR A 30 0.86 -6.40 -8.96
C TYR A 30 0.81 -7.29 -10.20
N SER A 31 0.24 -6.78 -11.30
CA SER A 31 0.15 -7.50 -12.58
C SER A 31 1.52 -7.81 -13.19
N ASN A 32 2.55 -7.05 -12.82
CA ASN A 32 3.91 -7.19 -13.34
C ASN A 32 4.72 -8.24 -12.58
N LEU A 33 4.24 -8.69 -11.41
CA LEU A 33 4.89 -9.73 -10.63
C LEU A 33 4.90 -11.06 -11.40
N SER A 34 6.00 -11.80 -11.30
CA SER A 34 6.06 -13.19 -11.70
C SER A 34 5.11 -14.05 -10.85
N GLU A 35 4.72 -15.21 -11.36
CA GLU A 35 3.88 -16.15 -10.60
C GLU A 35 4.55 -16.59 -9.28
N SER A 36 5.88 -16.67 -9.25
CA SER A 36 6.61 -16.96 -8.01
C SER A 36 6.49 -15.82 -7.00
N GLU A 37 6.61 -14.57 -7.42
CA GLU A 37 6.46 -13.40 -6.54
C GLU A 37 5.03 -13.25 -6.03
N LYS A 38 4.02 -13.54 -6.87
CA LYS A 38 2.62 -13.53 -6.45
C LYS A 38 2.34 -14.52 -5.31
N GLN A 39 3.01 -15.66 -5.26
CA GLN A 39 2.89 -16.62 -4.15
C GLN A 39 3.41 -16.06 -2.82
N HIS A 40 4.30 -15.07 -2.88
CA HIS A 40 4.79 -14.35 -1.71
C HIS A 40 3.90 -13.18 -1.29
N VAL A 41 2.84 -12.86 -2.02
CA VAL A 41 1.86 -11.85 -1.62
C VAL A 41 0.68 -12.53 -0.91
N LYS A 42 0.53 -12.25 0.38
CA LYS A 42 -0.41 -12.94 1.27
C LYS A 42 -1.36 -11.97 1.94
N LYS A 43 -2.59 -12.41 2.23
CA LYS A 43 -3.48 -11.66 3.13
C LYS A 43 -2.92 -11.70 4.55
N CYS A 44 -2.91 -10.57 5.25
CA CYS A 44 -2.58 -10.56 6.67
C CYS A 44 -3.81 -11.02 7.47
N GLU A 45 -3.69 -12.13 8.20
CA GLU A 45 -4.79 -12.69 9.02
C GLU A 45 -4.48 -12.69 10.53
N VAL A 46 -3.28 -12.26 10.90
CA VAL A 46 -2.78 -12.22 12.28
C VAL A 46 -2.40 -10.78 12.66
N PRO A 47 -2.20 -10.48 13.96
CA PRO A 47 -1.67 -9.19 14.38
C PRO A 47 -0.29 -8.88 13.78
N LEU A 48 -0.04 -7.61 13.48
CA LEU A 48 1.23 -7.16 12.88
C LEU A 48 2.45 -7.50 13.74
N ASP A 49 2.31 -7.50 15.08
CA ASP A 49 3.35 -7.91 16.03
C ASP A 49 3.87 -9.33 15.83
N SER A 50 3.04 -10.21 15.25
CA SER A 50 3.37 -11.62 15.04
C SER A 50 4.07 -11.87 13.72
N ILE A 51 4.10 -10.88 12.81
CA ILE A 51 4.73 -11.02 11.50
C ILE A 51 6.21 -10.67 11.61
N LYS A 52 7.05 -11.57 11.07
CA LYS A 52 8.47 -11.34 10.86
C LYS A 52 8.74 -11.27 9.36
N ASN A 53 9.93 -10.81 8.98
CA ASN A 53 10.38 -10.99 7.61
C ASN A 53 10.60 -12.48 7.34
N ASP A 54 9.67 -13.08 6.60
CA ASP A 54 9.71 -14.47 6.15
C ASP A 54 9.74 -14.55 4.61
N GLY A 55 10.16 -13.45 3.96
CA GLY A 55 10.17 -13.31 2.51
C GLY A 55 8.81 -13.02 1.86
N ASN A 56 7.74 -12.88 2.65
CA ASN A 56 6.41 -12.55 2.12
C ASN A 56 6.03 -11.09 2.33
N LEU A 57 5.19 -10.57 1.44
CA LEU A 57 4.47 -9.30 1.59
C LEU A 57 3.06 -9.57 2.06
N TYR A 58 2.69 -8.96 3.19
CA TYR A 58 1.37 -9.12 3.76
C TYR A 58 0.50 -7.90 3.45
N LYS A 59 -0.67 -8.13 2.84
CA LYS A 59 -1.69 -7.12 2.56
C LYS A 59 -2.35 -6.71 3.87
N VAL A 60 -2.36 -5.41 4.18
CA VAL A 60 -2.90 -4.86 5.43
C VAL A 60 -3.98 -3.82 5.19
N SER A 61 -4.96 -3.80 6.09
CA SER A 61 -6.01 -2.78 6.18
C SER A 61 -5.65 -1.69 7.20
N VAL A 62 -6.32 -0.53 7.10
CA VAL A 62 -6.20 0.56 8.10
C VAL A 62 -6.53 0.06 9.50
N LYS A 63 -7.53 -0.84 9.65
CA LYS A 63 -7.89 -1.41 10.94
C LYS A 63 -6.71 -2.15 11.57
N GLN A 64 -6.02 -3.00 10.81
CA GLN A 64 -4.90 -3.79 11.33
C GLN A 64 -3.73 -2.91 11.75
N VAL A 65 -3.42 -1.86 10.98
CA VAL A 65 -2.38 -0.91 11.34
C VAL A 65 -2.76 -0.08 12.56
N ASN A 66 -4.03 0.36 12.66
CA ASN A 66 -4.53 1.08 13.83
C ASN A 66 -4.51 0.21 15.10
N ASP A 67 -4.83 -1.09 14.98
CA ASP A 67 -4.74 -2.04 16.09
C ASP A 67 -3.29 -2.17 16.60
N TYR A 68 -2.29 -2.11 15.72
CA TYR A 68 -0.87 -2.04 16.10
C TYR A 68 -0.55 -0.69 16.78
N ILE A 69 -0.92 0.43 16.16
CA ILE A 69 -0.68 1.79 16.67
C ILE A 69 -1.23 1.99 18.10
N LYS A 70 -2.38 1.39 18.42
CA LYS A 70 -2.98 1.49 19.77
C LYS A 70 -2.27 0.67 20.84
N LYS A 71 -1.54 -0.38 20.46
CA LYS A 71 -0.79 -1.24 21.41
C LYS A 71 0.56 -0.65 21.80
N HIS A 72 1.10 0.23 20.97
CA HIS A 72 2.46 0.74 21.10
C HIS A 72 2.45 2.23 21.42
N GLN A 73 3.27 2.63 22.40
CA GLN A 73 3.32 4.03 22.84
C GLN A 73 3.78 4.96 21.70
N ARG A 74 4.83 4.61 20.98
CA ARG A 74 5.42 5.42 19.91
C ARG A 74 5.53 4.58 18.65
N VAL A 75 4.88 5.03 17.58
CA VAL A 75 4.88 4.33 16.29
C VAL A 75 5.16 5.32 15.16
N LEU A 76 6.07 4.93 14.28
CA LEU A 76 6.26 5.56 12.98
C LEU A 76 5.69 4.64 11.92
N VAL A 77 4.70 5.12 11.16
CA VAL A 77 4.26 4.47 9.92
C VAL A 77 5.00 5.15 8.78
N TYR A 78 5.72 4.36 7.99
CA TYR A 78 6.49 4.82 6.84
C TYR A 78 5.79 4.38 5.54
N GLU A 79 5.32 5.36 4.77
CA GLU A 79 4.88 5.19 3.39
C GLU A 79 6.09 5.00 2.47
N TYR A 80 6.30 3.76 2.03
CA TYR A 80 7.45 3.38 1.23
C TYR A 80 7.07 3.25 -0.25
N LEU A 81 7.82 3.92 -1.13
CA LEU A 81 7.74 3.80 -2.59
C LEU A 81 9.15 3.49 -3.12
N PRO A 82 9.49 2.21 -3.40
CA PRO A 82 10.85 1.77 -3.71
C PRO A 82 11.49 2.46 -4.93
N PHE A 83 10.68 2.89 -5.89
CA PHE A 83 11.14 3.54 -7.11
C PHE A 83 11.36 5.05 -6.97
N CYS A 84 11.00 5.64 -5.83
CA CYS A 84 11.15 7.07 -5.63
C CYS A 84 12.59 7.42 -5.21
N SER A 85 13.09 8.59 -5.62
CA SER A 85 14.35 9.15 -5.12
C SER A 85 14.17 10.10 -3.93
N GLY A 86 12.92 10.41 -3.56
CA GLY A 86 12.57 11.29 -2.44
C GLY A 86 12.48 10.55 -1.09
N ALA A 87 11.85 11.20 -0.11
CA ALA A 87 11.72 10.68 1.26
C ALA A 87 11.06 9.28 1.36
N ASN A 88 10.00 9.03 0.58
CA ASN A 88 9.37 7.71 0.45
C ASN A 88 10.24 6.65 -0.23
N GLY A 89 11.36 7.04 -0.83
CA GLY A 89 12.34 6.13 -1.44
C GLY A 89 13.49 5.74 -0.52
N ILE A 90 13.61 6.35 0.66
CA ILE A 90 14.72 6.06 1.59
C ILE A 90 14.64 4.60 2.03
N SER A 91 15.78 3.92 2.07
CA SER A 91 15.85 2.50 2.37
C SER A 91 15.20 2.19 3.74
N PRO A 92 14.25 1.25 3.82
CA PRO A 92 13.58 0.90 5.07
C PRO A 92 14.53 0.56 6.23
N ILE A 93 15.73 0.01 5.94
CA ILE A 93 16.72 -0.31 6.97
C ILE A 93 17.30 0.93 7.65
N GLU A 94 17.41 2.05 6.94
CA GLU A 94 17.88 3.31 7.51
C GLU A 94 16.86 3.87 8.50
N ILE A 95 15.58 3.82 8.11
CA ILE A 95 14.47 4.22 8.97
C ILE A 95 14.35 3.31 10.19
N LYS A 96 14.57 2.01 10.02
CA LYS A 96 14.60 1.05 11.14
C LYS A 96 15.67 1.44 12.17
N ARG A 97 16.88 1.74 11.73
CA ARG A 97 18.00 2.14 12.61
C ARG A 97 17.69 3.43 13.35
N TYR A 98 17.08 4.42 12.68
CA TYR A 98 16.63 5.64 13.34
C TYR A 98 15.59 5.34 14.42
N CYS A 99 14.55 4.58 14.08
CA CYS A 99 13.48 4.21 15.01
C CYS A 99 14.00 3.44 16.23
N GLU A 100 14.95 2.51 16.05
CA GLU A 100 15.59 1.78 17.15
C GLU A 100 16.32 2.72 18.11
N LYS A 101 17.15 3.63 17.59
CA LYS A 101 17.88 4.62 18.41
C LYS A 101 16.94 5.51 19.20
N GLN A 102 15.76 5.81 18.64
CA GLN A 102 14.77 6.68 19.25
C GLN A 102 13.73 5.93 20.09
N HIS A 103 13.83 4.60 20.21
CA HIS A 103 12.81 3.75 20.86
C HIS A 103 11.39 3.96 20.29
N ILE A 104 11.30 3.99 18.96
CA ILE A 104 10.06 4.10 18.19
C ILE A 104 9.82 2.77 17.47
N ASN A 105 8.58 2.28 17.49
CA ASN A 105 8.19 1.12 16.70
C ASN A 105 7.97 1.52 15.24
N LEU A 106 8.44 0.72 14.29
CA LEU A 106 8.33 1.02 12.87
C LEU A 106 7.33 0.07 12.19
N VAL A 107 6.43 0.65 11.38
CA VAL A 107 5.61 -0.08 10.41
C VAL A 107 5.95 0.45 9.03
N VAL A 108 6.46 -0.39 8.14
CA VAL A 108 6.76 -0.03 6.75
C VAL A 108 5.65 -0.54 5.86
N ILE A 109 5.01 0.35 5.11
CA ILE A 109 3.88 0.01 4.25
C ILE A 109 4.16 0.57 2.87
N SER A 110 4.22 -0.31 1.88
CA SER A 110 4.27 0.10 0.49
C SER A 110 2.87 0.22 -0.11
N SER A 111 2.68 1.28 -0.90
CA SER A 111 1.50 1.42 -1.75
C SER A 111 1.66 0.64 -3.06
N VAL A 112 2.85 0.13 -3.42
CA VAL A 112 3.10 -0.58 -4.69
C VAL A 112 3.81 -1.91 -4.48
N TYR A 113 3.93 -2.73 -5.52
CA TYR A 113 4.74 -3.95 -5.56
C TYR A 113 6.06 -3.75 -6.33
N ASP A 114 6.12 -2.77 -7.22
CA ASP A 114 7.28 -2.52 -8.08
C ASP A 114 8.55 -2.27 -7.26
N GLY A 115 9.60 -3.05 -7.53
CA GLY A 115 10.91 -2.90 -6.90
C GLY A 115 11.01 -3.40 -5.45
N ILE A 116 10.02 -4.14 -4.93
CA ILE A 116 10.10 -4.71 -3.57
C ILE A 116 10.81 -6.06 -3.56
N PHE A 117 10.53 -6.92 -4.54
CA PHE A 117 11.11 -8.25 -4.57
C PHE A 117 12.52 -8.26 -5.17
N PRO A 118 13.42 -9.11 -4.66
CA PRO A 118 13.27 -9.93 -3.45
C PRO A 118 13.35 -9.09 -2.17
N ILE A 119 12.56 -9.44 -1.13
CA ILE A 119 12.70 -8.78 0.17
C ILE A 119 14.07 -9.17 0.76
N PRO A 120 14.93 -8.20 1.11
CA PRO A 120 16.25 -8.51 1.66
C PRO A 120 16.14 -9.34 2.95
N SER A 121 16.86 -10.47 3.00
CA SER A 121 16.92 -11.33 4.20
C SER A 121 17.59 -10.65 5.39
N SER A 122 18.33 -9.57 5.17
CA SER A 122 18.92 -8.72 6.20
C SER A 122 17.89 -7.88 6.96
N TYR A 123 16.67 -7.74 6.45
CA TYR A 123 15.61 -7.01 7.16
C TYR A 123 15.09 -7.88 8.31
N THR A 124 15.20 -7.36 9.53
CA THR A 124 14.68 -7.98 10.76
C THR A 124 13.21 -7.65 11.03
N PHE A 125 12.57 -6.94 10.10
CA PHE A 125 11.20 -6.44 10.18
C PHE A 125 10.50 -6.67 8.84
N PRO A 126 9.18 -6.89 8.84
CA PRO A 126 8.43 -7.07 7.60
C PRO A 126 8.18 -5.74 6.87
N ILE A 127 7.96 -5.84 5.56
CA ILE A 127 7.32 -4.80 4.76
C ILE A 127 5.90 -5.25 4.46
N PHE A 128 4.94 -4.37 4.70
CA PHE A 128 3.54 -4.60 4.38
C PHE A 128 3.18 -3.91 3.06
N VAL A 129 2.07 -4.33 2.48
CA VAL A 129 1.46 -3.65 1.32
C VAL A 129 0.01 -3.30 1.64
N ILE A 130 -0.51 -2.22 1.08
CA ILE A 130 -1.91 -1.87 1.27
C ILE A 130 -2.82 -2.93 0.63
N ASP A 131 -3.86 -3.36 1.35
CA ASP A 131 -4.93 -4.14 0.74
C ASP A 131 -5.83 -3.25 -0.13
N ASN A 132 -5.41 -3.05 -1.37
CA ASN A 132 -6.11 -2.24 -2.36
C ASN A 132 -7.51 -2.77 -2.75
N SER A 133 -7.80 -4.05 -2.48
CA SER A 133 -9.11 -4.64 -2.77
C SER A 133 -10.26 -3.96 -2.01
N ILE A 134 -9.96 -3.35 -0.85
CA ILE A 134 -10.92 -2.61 -0.03
C ILE A 134 -11.40 -1.32 -0.73
N TYR A 135 -10.58 -0.77 -1.63
CA TYR A 135 -10.84 0.53 -2.27
C TYR A 135 -11.37 0.41 -3.71
N ASN A 136 -11.48 -0.82 -4.24
CA ASN A 136 -11.97 -1.10 -5.59
C ASN A 136 -11.23 -0.31 -6.69
N THR A 137 -9.91 -0.18 -6.57
CA THR A 137 -9.04 0.47 -7.57
C THR A 137 -7.61 -0.07 -7.43
N ASP A 138 -6.89 -0.16 -8.52
CA ASP A 138 -5.45 -0.49 -8.56
C ASP A 138 -4.57 0.77 -8.62
N ASN A 139 -5.15 1.97 -8.72
CA ASN A 139 -4.42 3.22 -8.68
C ASN A 139 -3.84 3.49 -7.28
N TYR A 140 -2.51 3.37 -7.14
CA TYR A 140 -1.85 3.44 -5.84
C TYR A 140 -1.91 4.80 -5.17
N GLN A 141 -1.97 5.87 -5.94
CA GLN A 141 -2.11 7.22 -5.39
C GLN A 141 -3.48 7.39 -4.74
N LYS A 142 -4.53 6.85 -5.39
CA LYS A 142 -5.91 6.94 -4.92
C LYS A 142 -6.13 6.11 -3.66
N TYR A 143 -5.78 4.82 -3.67
CA TYR A 143 -5.98 4.01 -2.46
C TYR A 143 -4.97 4.35 -1.36
N GLY A 144 -3.76 4.81 -1.70
CA GLY A 144 -2.77 5.30 -0.74
C GLY A 144 -3.30 6.52 0.03
N GLU A 145 -3.79 7.54 -0.68
CA GLU A 145 -4.39 8.72 -0.07
C GLU A 145 -5.56 8.34 0.85
N LEU A 146 -6.48 7.47 0.39
CA LEU A 146 -7.61 7.02 1.20
C LEU A 146 -7.15 6.25 2.45
N PHE A 147 -6.13 5.40 2.32
CA PHE A 147 -5.56 4.64 3.42
C PHE A 147 -4.96 5.57 4.48
N TYR A 148 -4.05 6.47 4.11
CA TYR A 148 -3.37 7.36 5.06
C TYR A 148 -4.29 8.44 5.62
N LYS A 149 -5.25 8.95 4.84
CA LYS A 149 -6.31 9.83 5.36
C LYS A 149 -7.14 9.14 6.43
N CYS A 150 -7.55 7.88 6.21
CA CYS A 150 -8.30 7.12 7.20
C CYS A 150 -7.46 6.78 8.44
N LEU A 151 -6.20 6.40 8.24
CA LEU A 151 -5.27 6.05 9.31
C LEU A 151 -4.93 7.23 10.22
N THR A 152 -4.67 8.40 9.63
CA THR A 152 -4.24 9.62 10.35
C THR A 152 -5.42 10.48 10.82
N GLN A 153 -6.61 10.31 10.22
CA GLN A 153 -7.77 11.19 10.41
C GLN A 153 -7.45 12.68 10.12
N CYS A 154 -6.49 12.93 9.23
CA CYS A 154 -6.00 14.26 8.88
C CYS A 154 -6.07 14.45 7.35
N ASP A 155 -6.52 15.62 6.89
CA ASP A 155 -6.65 15.93 5.46
C ASP A 155 -5.73 17.07 4.97
N ASP A 156 -4.77 17.44 5.80
CA ASP A 156 -3.94 18.61 5.57
C ASP A 156 -2.82 18.31 4.58
N GLU A 157 -2.37 19.34 3.86
CA GLU A 157 -1.31 19.22 2.86
C GLU A 157 -0.01 18.66 3.44
N ASN A 158 0.36 19.04 4.67
CA ASN A 158 1.55 18.48 5.32
C ASN A 158 1.47 16.96 5.51
N ARG A 159 0.27 16.38 5.66
CA ARG A 159 0.11 14.92 5.74
C ARG A 159 0.20 14.28 4.35
N LYS A 160 -0.35 14.93 3.32
CA LYS A 160 -0.36 14.43 1.92
C LYS A 160 1.02 14.37 1.28
N ILE A 161 1.88 15.34 1.56
CA ILE A 161 3.20 15.44 0.90
C ILE A 161 4.32 14.66 1.59
N ASN A 162 4.07 14.13 2.79
CA ASN A 162 5.10 13.54 3.64
C ASN A 162 4.87 12.05 3.86
N SER A 163 5.96 11.29 3.85
CA SER A 163 5.93 9.82 3.90
C SER A 163 6.02 9.23 5.30
N TYR A 164 6.34 10.03 6.31
CA TYR A 164 6.53 9.59 7.68
C TYR A 164 5.39 10.08 8.55
N HIS A 165 4.59 9.18 9.10
CA HIS A 165 3.44 9.51 9.94
C HIS A 165 3.69 9.02 11.37
N TYR A 166 3.86 9.97 12.30
CA TYR A 166 4.16 9.67 13.69
C TYR A 166 2.91 9.63 14.55
N PHE A 167 2.82 8.59 15.37
CA PHE A 167 1.74 8.34 16.32
C PHE A 167 2.30 8.21 17.74
N ASN A 168 1.58 8.78 18.70
CA ASN A 168 1.88 8.65 20.11
C ASN A 168 0.60 8.28 20.88
N ASN A 169 0.65 7.22 21.69
CA ASN A 169 -0.48 6.67 22.45
C ASN A 169 -1.73 6.47 21.58
N GLY A 170 -1.57 5.83 20.42
CA GLY A 170 -2.67 5.53 19.51
C GLY A 170 -3.22 6.72 18.70
N LYS A 171 -2.62 7.91 18.82
CA LYS A 171 -3.09 9.14 18.14
C LYS A 171 -2.05 9.67 17.16
N TYR A 172 -2.51 10.14 16.01
CA TYR A 172 -1.68 10.84 15.04
C TYR A 172 -1.18 12.16 15.64
N VAL A 173 0.09 12.46 15.45
CA VAL A 173 0.74 13.69 15.96
C VAL A 173 1.15 14.59 14.81
N CYS A 174 1.94 14.07 13.86
CA CYS A 174 2.44 14.85 12.73
C CYS A 174 2.96 13.96 11.60
N SER A 175 3.19 14.59 10.46
CA SER A 175 3.97 14.03 9.35
C SER A 175 5.19 14.89 9.05
N TYR A 176 6.27 14.28 8.58
CA TYR A 176 7.51 14.97 8.24
C TYR A 176 8.21 14.35 7.03
N GLU A 177 9.07 15.13 6.36
CA GLU A 177 9.78 14.73 5.14
C GLU A 177 11.05 13.93 5.44
N GLN A 178 11.65 14.12 6.61
CA GLN A 178 12.83 13.41 7.06
C GLN A 178 12.70 13.08 8.54
N THR A 179 13.23 11.94 8.95
CA THR A 179 13.44 11.63 10.37
C THR A 179 14.38 12.71 10.93
N LYS A 180 13.82 13.75 11.56
CA LYS A 180 14.61 14.85 12.12
C LYS A 180 15.71 14.25 13.01
N GLY A 181 16.96 14.54 12.66
CA GLY A 181 18.16 14.08 13.37
C GLY A 181 18.22 14.56 14.80
#